data_AF-A0A0F6SGM3-F1
#
_entry.id   AF-A0A0F6SGM3-F1
#
_cell.length_a   1.000
_cell.length_b   1.000
_cell.length_c   1.000
_cell.angle_alpha   90.00
_cell.angle_beta   90.00
_cell.angle_gamma   90.00
#
_symmetry.space_group_name_H-M   'P 1'
#
loop_
_entity.id
_entity.type
_entity.pdbx_description
1 polymer ?
#
loop_
_entity_poly.entity_id
_entity_poly.type
_entity_poly.pdbx_seq_one_letter_code
_entity_poly.pdbx_strand_id
1 'polypeptide(L)' 'MAYKDFLIDKRILQRNIDKGLVDAKQYDKLLTSLPDRADNAATAAVEDELTDVDDIDEGEDDEDEEG' A
#
# COMPACT_ATOMS: atom_id res chain seq x y z
N MET A 1 -5.13 -23.11 -2.16
CA MET A 1 -4.10 -22.89 -3.20
C MET A 1 -3.54 -21.49 -2.99
N ALA A 2 -2.35 -21.38 -2.40
CA ALA A 2 -1.69 -20.09 -2.24
C ALA A 2 -0.78 -19.87 -3.47
N TYR A 3 -1.01 -18.80 -4.21
CA TYR A 3 -0.18 -18.37 -5.33
C TYR A 3 1.11 -17.75 -4.80
N LYS A 4 2.01 -18.61 -4.29
CA LYS A 4 3.18 -18.17 -3.51
C LYS A 4 4.19 -17.34 -4.33
N ASP A 5 4.15 -17.43 -5.67
CA ASP A 5 5.12 -16.79 -6.59
C ASP A 5 4.47 -16.10 -7.81
N PHE A 6 3.17 -15.74 -7.78
CA PHE A 6 2.50 -15.14 -8.95
C PHE A 6 2.29 -13.63 -8.77
N LEU A 7 3.12 -12.83 -9.44
CA LEU A 7 2.83 -11.41 -9.65
C LEU A 7 1.61 -11.28 -10.56
N ILE A 8 0.49 -10.82 -10.00
CA ILE A 8 -0.73 -10.56 -10.78
C ILE A 8 -0.52 -9.26 -11.56
N ASP A 9 -0.52 -9.33 -12.90
CA ASP A 9 -0.51 -8.13 -13.75
C ASP A 9 -1.85 -7.40 -13.61
N LYS A 10 -1.81 -6.17 -13.08
CA LYS A 10 -2.98 -5.30 -12.89
C LYS A 10 -3.78 -5.09 -14.18
N ARG A 11 -3.13 -5.10 -15.34
CA ARG A 11 -3.79 -4.90 -16.65
C ARG A 11 -4.63 -6.11 -17.04
N ILE A 12 -4.16 -7.32 -16.72
CA ILE A 12 -4.90 -8.56 -16.98
C ILE A 12 -6.14 -8.60 -16.09
N LEU A 13 -5.98 -8.24 -14.81
CA LEU A 13 -7.10 -8.14 -13.88
C LEU A 13 -8.13 -7.12 -14.36
N GLN A 14 -7.71 -5.90 -14.69
CA GLN A 14 -8.61 -4.86 -15.20
C GLN A 14 -9.36 -5.33 -16.45
N ARG A 15 -8.66 -5.95 -17.40
CA ARG A 15 -9.29 -6.50 -18.61
C ARG A 15 -10.34 -7.57 -18.30
N ASN A 16 -10.11 -8.39 -17.27
CA ASN A 16 -11.07 -9.41 -16.87
C ASN A 16 -12.28 -8.82 -16.14
N ILE A 17 -12.09 -7.72 -15.41
CA ILE A 17 -13.19 -6.91 -14.85
C ILE A 17 -14.02 -6.29 -15.99
N ASP A 18 -13.38 -5.66 -16.96
CA ASP A 18 -14.06 -5.01 -18.09
C ASP A 18 -14.85 -6.01 -18.94
N LYS A 19 -14.35 -7.25 -19.06
CA LYS A 19 -15.04 -8.35 -19.74
C LYS A 19 -16.19 -8.96 -18.91
N GLY A 20 -16.38 -8.54 -17.67
CA GLY A 20 -17.36 -9.10 -16.74
C GLY A 20 -17.03 -10.51 -16.24
N LEU A 21 -15.78 -10.96 -16.44
CA LEU A 21 -15.30 -12.27 -15.95
C LEU A 21 -14.95 -12.22 -14.46
N VAL A 22 -14.64 -11.03 -13.95
CA VAL A 22 -14.38 -10.75 -12.54
C VAL A 22 -15.31 -9.63 -12.09
N ASP A 23 -16.05 -9.85 -11.01
CA ASP A 23 -16.84 -8.78 -10.39
C ASP A 23 -15.93 -7.88 -9.57
N ALA A 24 -15.85 -6.61 -9.96
CA ALA A 24 -15.07 -5.58 -9.27
C ALA A 24 -15.43 -5.46 -7.79
N LYS A 25 -16.73 -5.54 -7.45
CA LYS A 25 -17.18 -5.39 -6.05
C LYS A 25 -16.74 -6.57 -5.19
N GLN A 26 -16.73 -7.77 -5.75
CA GLN A 26 -16.25 -8.95 -5.04
C GLN A 26 -14.74 -8.91 -4.88
N TYR A 27 -14.02 -8.45 -5.90
CA TYR A 27 -12.57 -8.27 -5.83
C TYR A 27 -12.17 -7.29 -4.71
N ASP A 28 -12.81 -6.12 -4.63
CA ASP A 28 -12.53 -5.12 -3.58
C ASP A 28 -12.83 -5.65 -2.16
N LYS A 29 -13.92 -6.40 -2.00
CA LYS A 29 -14.22 -7.07 -0.72
C LYS A 29 -13.13 -8.05 -0.34
N LEU A 30 -12.64 -8.82 -1.31
CA LEU A 30 -11.60 -9.82 -1.10
C LEU A 30 -10.27 -9.16 -0.73
N LEU A 31 -9.88 -8.09 -1.42
CA LEU A 31 -8.71 -7.27 -1.07
C LEU A 31 -8.82 -6.69 0.34
N THR A 32 -10.00 -6.24 0.74
CA THR A 32 -10.23 -5.67 2.09
C THR A 32 -10.16 -6.74 3.17
N SER A 33 -10.48 -8.00 2.84
CA SER A 33 -10.40 -9.12 3.78
C SER A 33 -8.99 -9.69 3.96
N LEU A 34 -8.00 -9.21 3.21
CA LEU A 34 -6.63 -9.73 3.27
C LEU A 34 -5.97 -9.40 4.62
N PRO A 35 -5.38 -10.39 5.31
CA PRO A 35 -4.84 -10.20 6.66
C PRO A 35 -3.56 -9.36 6.69
N ASP A 36 -2.84 -9.30 5.57
CA ASP A 36 -1.62 -8.53 5.37
C ASP A 36 -1.88 -7.10 4.86
N ARG A 37 -3.16 -6.74 4.66
CA ARG A 37 -3.54 -5.35 4.40
C ARG A 37 -3.19 -4.51 5.64
N ALA A 38 -2.63 -3.33 5.43
CA ALA A 38 -2.21 -2.42 6.50
C ALA A 38 -3.28 -2.24 7.59
N ASP A 39 -4.55 -2.06 7.21
CA ASP A 39 -5.67 -1.88 8.13
C ASP A 39 -5.99 -3.12 8.99
N ASN A 40 -5.58 -4.31 8.54
CA ASN A 40 -5.81 -5.58 9.22
C ASN A 40 -4.54 -6.12 9.89
N ALA A 41 -3.39 -5.49 9.66
CA ALA A 41 -2.11 -5.93 10.21
C ALA A 41 -2.05 -5.62 11.71
N ALA A 42 -1.67 -6.62 12.51
CA ALA A 42 -1.42 -6.40 13.92
C ALA A 42 -0.20 -5.49 14.10
N THR A 43 -0.37 -4.37 14.78
CA THR A 43 0.74 -3.50 15.19
C THR A 43 1.44 -4.11 16.39
N ALA A 44 2.73 -4.41 16.27
CA ALA A 44 3.57 -4.71 17.43
C ALA A 44 4.08 -3.39 18.01
N ALA A 45 3.66 -3.06 19.23
CA ALA A 45 4.31 -2.00 19.98
C ALA A 45 5.71 -2.50 20.38
N VAL A 46 6.73 -1.81 19.91
CA VAL A 46 8.07 -1.94 20.48
C VAL A 46 8.08 -0.99 21.68
N GLU A 47 8.20 -1.52 22.89
CA GLU A 47 8.54 -0.71 24.06
C GLU A 47 10.00 -0.26 23.88
N ASP A 48 10.20 0.77 23.07
CA ASP A 48 11.43 1.55 23.06
C ASP A 48 11.14 2.82 23.86
N GLU A 49 12.00 3.12 24.83
CA GLU A 49 12.05 4.43 25.47
C GLU A 49 12.20 5.49 24.37
N LEU A 50 11.08 6.13 24.00
CA LEU A 50 11.01 7.24 23.07
C LEU A 50 11.93 8.35 23.59
N THR A 51 13.14 8.43 23.04
CA THR A 51 13.86 9.69 22.97
C THR A 51 13.25 10.45 21.80
N ASP A 52 12.68 11.61 22.09
CA ASP A 52 12.00 12.49 21.15
C ASP A 52 12.86 12.71 19.89
N VAL A 53 12.41 12.15 18.76
CA VAL A 53 12.89 12.54 17.43
C VAL A 53 11.94 13.62 16.90
N ASP A 54 12.02 14.78 17.54
CA ASP A 54 11.32 16.02 17.16
C ASP A 54 12.17 16.94 16.26
N ASP A 55 13.24 16.41 15.64
CA ASP A 55 14.02 17.14 14.62
C ASP A 55 13.74 16.56 13.23
N ILE A 56 12.56 16.88 12.70
CA ILE A 56 12.37 16.97 11.25
C ILE A 56 13.02 18.30 10.83
N ASP A 57 14.23 18.21 10.30
CA ASP A 57 14.89 19.29 9.59
C ASP A 57 14.07 19.61 8.32
N GLU A 58 13.21 20.63 8.42
CA GLU A 58 12.59 21.29 7.26
C GLU A 58 13.69 22.03 6.48
N GLY A 59 14.50 21.26 5.74
CA GLY A 59 15.51 21.77 4.84
C GLY A 59 14.89 22.64 3.76
N GLU A 60 15.31 23.90 3.75
CA GLU A 60 14.85 25.05 2.98
C GLU A 60 14.69 24.78 1.47
N ASP A 61 13.62 25.36 0.94
CA ASP A 61 13.26 25.50 -0.48
C ASP A 61 14.19 26.54 -1.12
N ASP A 62 15.35 26.12 -1.64
CA ASP A 62 16.21 26.98 -2.46
C ASP A 62 15.63 27.08 -3.88
N GLU A 63 14.85 28.14 -4.10
CA GLU A 63 14.48 28.66 -5.42
C GLU A 63 15.74 29.10 -6.19
N ASP A 64 16.31 28.22 -7.03
CA ASP A 64 17.31 28.65 -8.01
C ASP A 64 16.62 29.34 -9.20
N GLU A 65 16.53 30.67 -9.10
CA GLU A 65 16.27 31.61 -10.20
C GLU A 65 17.32 31.51 -11.32
N GLU A 66 16.86 31.70 -12.56
CA GLU A 66 17.62 31.65 -13.80
C GLU A 66 18.83 32.61 -13.87
N GLY A 67 19.86 32.16 -14.59
CA GLY A 67 20.95 32.99 -15.14
C GLY A 67 21.42 32.49 -16.51
#